data_AF-A0A7W6PJ50-F1
#
_entry.id   AF-A0A7W6PJ50-F1
#
_cell.length_a   1.000
_cell.length_b   1.000
_cell.length_c   1.000
_cell.angle_alpha   90.00
_cell.angle_beta   90.00
_cell.angle_gamma   90.00
#
_symmetry.space_group_name_H-M   'P 1'
#
loop_
_entity.id
_entity.type
_entity.pdbx_description
1 polymer ?
#
loop_
_entity_poly.entity_id
_entity_poly.type
_entity_poly.pdbx_seq_one_letter_code
_entity_poly.pdbx_strand_id
1 'polypeptide(L)'
;MTIEWPSDEIISRVEQLVEACIGAIDQPIRPTPLAGALQIATFKTLRAHLNRPQKEEDLTSMLLGAFIGSTDWVLDCLDSGSPPGFAWGQYSKHGSSKKSEGSTGADFALIIRFSDDIARASVFQAKRSDSNNIVNVHRIAPFRAAKRPNDIIKLPEPQILRLLSYGLEVAQSKNESDLDWLHYCAYGQSSFFCAPLNQAAGIISNYRNIKTEADKELEKLHYDKIKSSSLSGILKERARIIYKDCAGSSMTRNGATRELIHLLSVGASTFPEDSALGWLKLDSASAIDGFIKTFASEVNIVELRGTMHPKPSADATIINHLNNAAKNYVTASPTSGAKGKPAPTGPRFQG
;
A
#
# COMPACT_ATOMS: atom_id res chain seq x y z
N MET A 1 -27.72 2.72 -2.77
CA MET A 1 -27.60 1.38 -2.18
C MET A 1 -27.06 1.53 -0.77
N THR A 2 -27.65 0.84 0.21
CA THR A 2 -27.11 0.76 1.57
C THR A 2 -25.91 -0.18 1.56
N ILE A 3 -24.74 0.30 1.98
CA ILE A 3 -23.58 -0.58 2.15
C ILE A 3 -23.86 -1.50 3.32
N GLU A 4 -23.88 -2.81 3.07
CA GLU A 4 -24.02 -3.80 4.12
C GLU A 4 -22.73 -3.84 4.93
N TRP A 5 -22.83 -3.54 6.23
CA TRP A 5 -21.69 -3.50 7.15
C TRP A 5 -21.79 -4.65 8.16
N PRO A 6 -20.68 -5.29 8.56
CA PRO A 6 -20.72 -6.38 9.52
C PRO A 6 -21.40 -5.99 10.85
N SER A 7 -22.20 -6.90 11.38
CA SER A 7 -22.82 -6.72 12.71
C SER A 7 -21.77 -6.76 13.82
N ASP A 8 -22.09 -6.19 14.98
CA ASP A 8 -21.21 -6.25 16.16
C ASP A 8 -20.88 -7.69 16.59
N GLU A 9 -21.81 -8.63 16.39
CA GLU A 9 -21.59 -10.05 16.66
C GLU A 9 -20.49 -10.63 15.75
N ILE A 10 -20.56 -10.35 14.44
CA ILE A 10 -19.54 -10.78 13.48
C ILE A 10 -18.19 -10.16 13.83
N ILE A 11 -18.15 -8.86 14.11
CA ILE A 11 -16.92 -8.16 14.49
C ILE A 11 -16.30 -8.79 15.74
N SER A 12 -17.12 -9.14 16.73
CA SER A 12 -16.64 -9.78 17.97
C SER A 12 -16.07 -11.19 17.72
N ARG A 13 -16.67 -11.96 16.80
CA ARG A 13 -16.13 -13.26 16.36
C ARG A 13 -14.80 -13.09 15.62
N VAL A 14 -14.66 -12.05 14.81
CA VAL A 14 -13.39 -11.74 14.10
C VAL A 14 -12.29 -11.40 15.12
N GLU A 15 -12.58 -10.58 16.13
CA GLU A 15 -11.63 -10.24 17.20
C GLU A 15 -11.12 -11.51 17.91
N GLN A 16 -12.04 -12.40 18.30
CA GLN A 16 -11.70 -13.69 18.91
C GLN A 16 -10.85 -14.57 17.97
N LEU A 17 -11.17 -14.60 16.68
CA LEU A 17 -10.43 -15.38 15.69
C LEU A 17 -9.02 -14.84 15.50
N VAL A 18 -8.86 -13.52 15.40
CA VAL A 18 -7.56 -12.85 15.31
C VAL A 18 -6.76 -13.18 16.56
N GLU A 19 -7.31 -12.95 17.75
CA GLU A 19 -6.63 -13.27 19.01
C GLU A 19 -6.20 -14.75 19.10
N ALA A 20 -7.07 -15.68 18.71
CA ALA A 20 -6.75 -17.10 18.67
C ALA A 20 -5.64 -17.42 17.67
N CYS A 21 -5.55 -16.72 16.53
CA CYS A 21 -4.56 -17.02 15.50
C CYS A 21 -3.18 -16.40 15.78
N ILE A 22 -3.16 -15.13 16.21
CA ILE A 22 -1.94 -14.31 16.26
C ILE A 22 -1.64 -13.75 17.66
N GLY A 23 -2.55 -13.90 18.62
CA GLY A 23 -2.46 -13.34 19.97
C GLY A 23 -3.12 -11.96 20.11
N ALA A 24 -3.12 -11.41 21.32
CA ALA A 24 -3.74 -10.12 21.63
C ALA A 24 -2.95 -8.94 21.03
N ILE A 25 -3.42 -8.46 19.89
CA ILE A 25 -2.85 -7.28 19.21
C ILE A 25 -3.79 -6.08 19.41
N ASP A 26 -3.22 -4.96 19.85
CA ASP A 26 -3.93 -3.69 19.98
C ASP A 26 -4.30 -3.16 18.59
N GLN A 27 -5.60 -3.19 18.27
CA GLN A 27 -6.10 -2.70 16.99
C GLN A 27 -6.57 -1.25 17.09
N PRO A 28 -6.24 -0.39 16.11
CA PRO A 28 -6.73 0.98 16.09
C PRO A 28 -8.24 1.07 15.82
N ILE A 29 -8.80 0.08 15.13
CA ILE A 29 -10.22 -0.05 14.78
C ILE A 29 -10.59 -1.53 14.89
N ARG A 30 -11.81 -1.82 15.35
CA ARG A 30 -12.31 -3.20 15.44
C ARG A 30 -12.33 -3.87 14.05
N PRO A 31 -11.79 -5.08 13.90
CA PRO A 31 -11.57 -5.69 12.59
C PRO A 31 -12.87 -6.19 11.95
N THR A 32 -13.10 -5.80 10.69
CA THR A 32 -14.03 -6.49 9.80
C THR A 32 -13.48 -7.87 9.39
N PRO A 33 -14.29 -8.78 8.81
CA PRO A 33 -13.79 -10.06 8.29
C PRO A 33 -12.57 -9.92 7.36
N LEU A 34 -12.60 -8.95 6.44
CA LEU A 34 -11.47 -8.65 5.57
C LEU A 34 -10.24 -8.19 6.36
N ALA A 35 -10.43 -7.31 7.35
CA ALA A 35 -9.33 -6.86 8.20
C ALA A 35 -8.69 -8.03 8.97
N GLY A 36 -9.51 -8.91 9.55
CA GLY A 36 -9.05 -10.13 10.23
C GLY A 36 -8.21 -11.03 9.32
N ALA A 37 -8.67 -11.26 8.09
CA ALA A 37 -7.94 -12.03 7.09
C ALA A 37 -6.58 -11.40 6.76
N LEU A 38 -6.55 -10.10 6.46
CA LEU A 38 -5.33 -9.35 6.13
C LEU A 38 -4.36 -9.29 7.31
N GLN A 39 -4.86 -9.20 8.53
CA GLN A 39 -4.04 -9.22 9.75
C GLN A 39 -3.36 -10.57 9.95
N ILE A 40 -4.13 -11.65 9.89
CA ILE A 40 -3.63 -13.02 10.09
C ILE A 40 -2.59 -13.36 9.01
N ALA A 41 -2.87 -13.01 7.75
CA ALA A 41 -1.95 -13.18 6.63
C ALA A 41 -0.63 -12.42 6.85
N THR A 42 -0.72 -11.12 7.17
CA THR A 42 0.45 -10.26 7.40
C THR A 42 1.32 -10.80 8.52
N PHE A 43 0.71 -11.15 9.65
CA PHE A 43 1.42 -11.66 10.83
C PHE A 43 2.14 -12.98 10.52
N LYS A 44 1.47 -13.92 9.86
CA LYS A 44 2.08 -15.21 9.50
C LYS A 44 3.26 -15.04 8.55
N THR A 45 3.15 -14.14 7.58
CA THR A 45 4.26 -13.84 6.67
C THR A 45 5.42 -13.15 7.39
N LEU A 46 5.14 -12.23 8.31
CA LEU A 46 6.16 -11.59 9.14
C LEU A 46 6.88 -12.61 10.02
N ARG A 47 6.14 -13.52 10.67
CA ARG A 47 6.72 -14.61 11.47
C ARG A 47 7.57 -15.56 10.62
N ALA A 48 7.11 -15.90 9.42
CA ALA A 48 7.89 -16.72 8.49
C ALA A 48 9.20 -16.00 8.08
N HIS A 49 9.13 -14.69 7.82
CA HIS A 49 10.29 -13.86 7.52
C HIS A 49 11.28 -13.77 8.69
N LEU A 50 10.78 -13.59 9.91
CA LEU A 50 11.59 -13.54 11.12
C LEU A 50 12.41 -14.83 11.31
N ASN A 51 11.78 -15.99 11.08
CA ASN A 51 12.43 -17.29 11.19
C ASN A 51 13.40 -17.56 10.03
N ARG A 52 13.04 -17.12 8.82
CA ARG A 52 13.86 -17.29 7.62
C ARG A 52 13.74 -16.05 6.73
N PRO A 53 14.73 -15.13 6.77
CA PRO A 53 14.70 -13.93 5.96
C PRO A 53 14.56 -14.25 4.47
N GLN A 54 13.50 -13.74 3.88
CA GLN A 54 13.15 -13.89 2.47
C GLN A 54 13.65 -12.67 1.67
N LYS A 55 13.77 -12.81 0.35
CA LYS A 55 14.07 -11.68 -0.53
C LYS A 55 12.83 -10.79 -0.68
N GLU A 56 13.04 -9.53 -1.04
CA GLU A 56 11.99 -8.51 -1.19
C GLU A 56 10.84 -8.98 -2.11
N GLU A 57 11.18 -9.51 -3.28
CA GLU A 57 10.19 -9.93 -4.29
C GLU A 57 9.37 -11.15 -3.83
N ASP A 58 10.03 -12.07 -3.11
CA ASP A 58 9.40 -13.25 -2.55
C ASP A 58 8.42 -12.84 -1.45
N LEU A 59 8.78 -11.86 -0.60
CA LEU A 59 7.90 -11.35 0.45
C LEU A 59 6.63 -10.70 -0.08
N THR A 60 6.75 -9.84 -1.10
CA THR A 60 5.58 -9.24 -1.72
C THR A 60 4.67 -10.32 -2.29
N SER A 61 5.23 -11.31 -2.98
CA SER A 61 4.44 -12.42 -3.54
C SER A 61 3.79 -13.29 -2.46
N MET A 62 4.51 -13.58 -1.37
CA MET A 62 3.99 -14.31 -0.22
C MET A 62 2.85 -13.57 0.48
N LEU A 63 2.98 -12.25 0.70
CA LEU A 63 1.93 -11.43 1.31
C LEU A 63 0.65 -11.47 0.45
N LEU A 64 0.79 -11.26 -0.85
CA LEU A 64 -0.34 -11.22 -1.78
C LEU A 64 -1.05 -12.58 -1.86
N GLY A 65 -0.28 -13.68 -1.94
CA GLY A 65 -0.83 -15.03 -1.88
C GLY A 65 -1.52 -15.34 -0.54
N ALA A 66 -0.94 -14.88 0.58
CA ALA A 66 -1.51 -15.07 1.91
C ALA A 66 -2.80 -14.25 2.12
N PHE A 67 -2.90 -13.04 1.56
CA PHE A 67 -4.13 -12.24 1.58
C PHE A 67 -5.28 -12.95 0.89
N ILE A 68 -5.02 -13.51 -0.29
CA ILE A 68 -6.01 -14.30 -1.03
C ILE A 68 -6.46 -15.49 -0.19
N GLY A 69 -5.53 -16.35 0.25
CA GLY A 69 -5.90 -17.59 0.96
C GLY A 69 -6.55 -17.35 2.33
N SER A 70 -6.27 -16.24 3.00
CA SER A 70 -6.85 -15.95 4.33
C SER A 70 -8.25 -15.36 4.24
N THR A 71 -8.59 -14.69 3.13
CA THR A 71 -9.91 -14.04 2.97
C THR A 71 -11.00 -15.09 2.87
N ASP A 72 -10.86 -16.06 1.96
CA ASP A 72 -11.81 -17.17 1.81
C ASP A 72 -12.01 -17.93 3.12
N TRP A 73 -10.89 -18.23 3.80
CA TRP A 73 -10.93 -18.96 5.07
C TRP A 73 -11.66 -18.22 6.19
N VAL A 74 -11.45 -16.90 6.34
CA VAL A 74 -12.17 -16.13 7.38
C VAL A 74 -13.66 -16.09 7.10
N LEU A 75 -14.07 -15.96 5.84
CA LEU A 75 -15.49 -15.97 5.46
C LEU A 75 -16.15 -17.32 5.76
N ASP A 76 -15.45 -18.42 5.45
CA ASP A 76 -15.91 -19.77 5.78
C ASP A 76 -16.06 -19.97 7.30
N CYS A 77 -15.14 -19.45 8.12
CA CYS A 77 -15.23 -19.54 9.58
C CYS A 77 -16.35 -18.69 10.21
N LEU A 78 -16.88 -17.72 9.47
CA LEU A 78 -17.90 -16.78 9.98
C LEU A 78 -19.32 -17.11 9.48
N ASP A 79 -19.47 -18.10 8.59
CA ASP A 79 -20.73 -18.41 7.89
C ASP A 79 -21.33 -17.18 7.18
N SER A 80 -20.49 -16.20 6.82
CA SER A 80 -20.92 -14.95 6.21
C SER A 80 -20.96 -15.13 4.69
N GLY A 81 -22.14 -15.35 4.12
CA GLY A 81 -22.35 -15.67 2.70
C GLY A 81 -22.02 -14.58 1.65
N SER A 82 -21.42 -13.46 2.06
CA SER A 82 -21.08 -12.34 1.16
C SER A 82 -19.58 -12.01 1.27
N PRO A 83 -18.78 -12.25 0.22
CA PRO A 83 -17.37 -11.89 0.23
C PRO A 83 -17.19 -10.37 0.09
N PRO A 84 -16.35 -9.72 0.92
CA PRO A 84 -15.91 -8.36 0.66
C PRO A 84 -15.06 -8.34 -0.62
N GLY A 85 -15.32 -7.37 -1.49
CA GLY A 85 -14.58 -7.20 -2.74
C GLY A 85 -13.14 -6.70 -2.47
N PHE A 86 -12.18 -7.62 -2.38
CA PHE A 86 -10.76 -7.29 -2.34
C PHE A 86 -10.12 -7.57 -3.70
N ALA A 87 -9.50 -6.56 -4.31
CA ALA A 87 -8.69 -6.73 -5.51
C ALA A 87 -7.31 -6.09 -5.33
N TRP A 88 -6.30 -6.62 -6.02
CA TRP A 88 -4.94 -6.08 -5.98
C TRP A 88 -4.31 -6.17 -7.37
N GLY A 89 -3.25 -5.39 -7.59
CA GLY A 89 -2.50 -5.40 -8.85
C GLY A 89 -1.00 -5.27 -8.60
N GLN A 90 -0.20 -5.96 -9.40
CA GLN A 90 1.26 -5.81 -9.44
C GLN A 90 1.66 -4.99 -10.66
N TYR A 91 2.67 -4.13 -10.51
CA TYR A 91 3.26 -3.47 -11.67
C TYR A 91 4.28 -4.38 -12.35
N SER A 92 4.19 -4.46 -13.67
CA SER A 92 5.11 -5.24 -14.49
C SER A 92 6.57 -4.81 -14.27
N LYS A 93 7.47 -5.73 -13.90
CA LYS A 93 8.92 -5.47 -13.81
C LYS A 93 9.57 -5.30 -15.19
N HIS A 94 9.05 -6.03 -16.17
CA HIS A 94 9.58 -6.09 -17.54
C HIS A 94 8.66 -5.46 -18.59
N GLY A 95 7.50 -4.95 -18.19
CA GLY A 95 6.54 -4.38 -19.11
C GLY A 95 7.07 -3.10 -19.76
N SER A 96 6.75 -2.98 -21.03
CA SER A 96 7.12 -1.85 -21.88
C SER A 96 6.18 -0.65 -21.75
N SER A 97 5.17 -0.75 -20.89
CA SER A 97 4.06 0.20 -20.81
C SER A 97 4.43 1.47 -20.03
N LYS A 98 3.68 2.55 -20.28
CA LYS A 98 3.71 3.80 -19.50
C LYS A 98 3.49 3.59 -17.99
N LYS A 99 3.04 2.39 -17.60
CA LYS A 99 2.58 1.99 -16.28
C LYS A 99 3.46 0.91 -15.63
N SER A 100 4.63 0.57 -16.20
CA SER A 100 5.57 -0.41 -15.59
C SER A 100 6.18 0.08 -14.27
N GLU A 101 6.72 -0.80 -13.42
CA GLU A 101 7.45 -0.44 -12.17
C GLU A 101 8.54 0.59 -12.46
N GLY A 102 9.26 0.39 -13.57
CA GLY A 102 10.27 1.34 -14.02
C GLY A 102 9.66 2.72 -14.29
N SER A 103 8.44 2.81 -14.80
CA SER A 103 7.78 4.06 -15.19
C SER A 103 7.05 4.77 -14.04
N THR A 104 6.48 4.04 -13.09
CA THR A 104 5.69 4.55 -11.95
C THR A 104 6.51 4.63 -10.67
N GLY A 105 7.51 3.77 -10.51
CA GLY A 105 8.26 3.63 -9.28
C GLY A 105 7.53 2.91 -8.14
N ALA A 106 6.39 2.27 -8.43
CA ALA A 106 5.59 1.48 -7.50
C ALA A 106 5.66 -0.02 -7.85
N ASP A 107 5.54 -0.89 -6.84
CA ASP A 107 5.67 -2.35 -6.98
C ASP A 107 4.31 -3.06 -6.98
N PHE A 108 3.40 -2.64 -6.09
CA PHE A 108 2.04 -3.18 -6.05
C PHE A 108 1.02 -2.15 -5.53
N ALA A 109 -0.27 -2.44 -5.70
CA ALA A 109 -1.35 -1.67 -5.13
C ALA A 109 -2.49 -2.56 -4.65
N LEU A 110 -3.21 -2.07 -3.65
CA LEU A 110 -4.37 -2.72 -3.07
C LEU A 110 -5.58 -1.83 -3.30
N ILE A 111 -6.71 -2.44 -3.66
CA ILE A 111 -8.01 -1.78 -3.72
C ILE A 111 -9.03 -2.59 -2.89
N ILE A 112 -9.71 -1.90 -1.98
CA ILE A 112 -10.81 -2.45 -1.18
C ILE A 112 -12.10 -1.82 -1.73
N ARG A 113 -12.98 -2.65 -2.30
CA ARG A 113 -14.27 -2.22 -2.82
C ARG A 113 -15.36 -2.47 -1.79
N PHE A 114 -16.15 -1.44 -1.52
CA PHE A 114 -17.31 -1.51 -0.63
C PHE A 114 -18.63 -1.50 -1.40
N SER A 115 -18.63 -0.89 -2.59
CA SER A 115 -19.72 -0.94 -3.57
C SER A 115 -19.16 -0.67 -4.98
N ASP A 116 -20.03 -0.64 -5.99
CA ASP A 116 -19.66 -0.27 -7.36
C ASP A 116 -19.13 1.16 -7.47
N ASP A 117 -19.51 2.03 -6.53
CA ASP A 117 -19.15 3.45 -6.52
C ASP A 117 -18.14 3.83 -5.44
N ILE A 118 -17.95 2.99 -4.42
CA ILE A 118 -17.09 3.31 -3.28
C ILE A 118 -16.01 2.26 -3.13
N ALA A 119 -14.77 2.72 -3.27
CA ALA A 119 -13.59 1.94 -2.97
C ALA A 119 -12.53 2.78 -2.26
N ARG A 120 -11.51 2.11 -1.77
CA ARG A 120 -10.28 2.74 -1.32
C ARG A 120 -9.08 2.07 -1.94
N ALA A 121 -8.02 2.83 -2.15
CA ALA A 121 -6.79 2.28 -2.68
C ALA A 121 -5.55 2.78 -1.94
N SER A 122 -4.53 1.93 -1.94
CA SER A 122 -3.20 2.26 -1.43
C SER A 122 -2.16 1.67 -2.37
N VAL A 123 -1.08 2.41 -2.62
CA VAL A 123 -0.01 2.01 -3.52
C VAL A 123 1.28 1.90 -2.73
N PHE A 124 2.08 0.88 -3.06
CA PHE A 124 3.25 0.51 -2.28
C PHE A 124 4.47 0.35 -3.17
N GLN A 125 5.57 0.95 -2.72
CA GLN A 125 6.90 0.62 -3.17
C GLN A 125 7.59 -0.25 -2.11
N ALA A 126 7.77 -1.52 -2.42
CA ALA A 126 8.38 -2.47 -1.52
C ALA A 126 9.89 -2.19 -1.39
N LYS A 127 10.38 -2.38 -0.17
CA LYS A 127 11.80 -2.30 0.16
C LYS A 127 12.13 -3.31 1.21
N ARG A 128 13.14 -4.14 0.98
CA ARG A 128 13.83 -4.78 2.10
C ARG A 128 14.50 -3.70 2.95
N SER A 129 14.39 -3.83 4.27
CA SER A 129 15.14 -3.02 5.20
C SER A 129 15.90 -3.91 6.18
N ASP A 130 17.17 -3.60 6.39
CA ASP A 130 17.96 -4.20 7.47
C ASP A 130 17.67 -3.51 8.82
N SER A 131 16.71 -2.58 8.86
CA SER A 131 16.28 -1.82 10.03
C SER A 131 14.77 -1.87 10.19
N ASN A 132 14.30 -1.99 11.43
CA ASN A 132 12.87 -1.83 11.74
C ASN A 132 12.43 -0.35 11.75
N ASN A 133 13.34 0.60 11.51
CA ASN A 133 13.11 2.04 11.69
C ASN A 133 13.46 2.92 10.49
N ILE A 134 14.19 2.41 9.52
CA ILE A 134 14.72 3.21 8.41
C ILE A 134 14.42 2.48 7.11
N VAL A 135 14.08 3.22 6.04
CA VAL A 135 13.98 2.68 4.69
C VAL A 135 14.82 3.52 3.73
N ASN A 136 15.72 2.88 2.98
CA ASN A 136 16.48 3.55 1.92
C ASN A 136 15.59 3.76 0.70
N VAL A 137 15.49 5.01 0.26
CA VAL A 137 14.63 5.41 -0.87
C VAL A 137 15.41 5.74 -2.14
N HIS A 138 16.74 5.77 -2.06
CA HIS A 138 17.60 6.06 -3.20
C HIS A 138 17.67 4.85 -4.15
N ARG A 139 17.04 4.98 -5.31
CA ARG A 139 17.19 4.06 -6.45
C ARG A 139 17.04 4.86 -7.74
N ILE A 140 17.95 4.68 -8.68
CA ILE A 140 17.84 5.28 -10.01
C ILE A 140 16.95 4.38 -10.88
N ALA A 141 15.81 4.94 -11.28
CA ALA A 141 14.92 4.32 -12.25
C ALA A 141 15.55 4.35 -13.66
N PRO A 142 15.34 3.32 -14.49
CA PRO A 142 16.04 3.20 -15.76
C PRO A 142 15.50 4.15 -16.83
N PHE A 143 16.27 4.34 -17.90
CA PHE A 143 15.82 5.01 -19.11
C PHE A 143 14.62 4.26 -19.74
N ARG A 144 13.67 5.01 -20.29
CA ARG A 144 12.56 4.51 -21.09
C ARG A 144 12.40 5.33 -22.36
N ALA A 145 12.66 4.70 -23.50
CA ALA A 145 12.39 5.29 -24.80
C ALA A 145 10.89 5.47 -25.04
N ALA A 146 10.53 6.49 -25.82
CA ALA A 146 9.18 6.63 -26.37
C ALA A 146 8.88 5.45 -27.32
N LYS A 147 7.81 4.71 -27.06
CA LYS A 147 7.41 3.56 -27.90
C LYS A 147 6.27 3.88 -28.86
N ARG A 148 5.54 4.97 -28.61
CA ARG A 148 4.44 5.47 -29.44
C ARG A 148 4.61 6.98 -29.65
N PRO A 149 4.00 7.57 -30.70
CA PRO A 149 4.13 8.99 -31.04
C PRO A 149 3.79 9.96 -29.89
N ASN A 150 2.96 9.53 -28.93
CA ASN A 150 2.55 10.32 -27.76
C ASN A 150 3.21 9.85 -26.45
N ASP A 151 4.19 8.95 -26.52
CA ASP A 151 4.95 8.53 -25.34
C ASP A 151 6.11 9.51 -25.10
N ILE A 152 6.24 9.99 -23.87
CA ILE A 152 7.34 10.86 -23.47
C ILE A 152 8.54 9.97 -23.11
N ILE A 153 9.73 10.34 -23.58
CA ILE A 153 10.98 9.73 -23.14
C ILE A 153 11.14 9.96 -21.63
N LYS A 154 11.42 8.92 -20.85
CA LYS A 154 11.79 9.07 -19.44
C LYS A 154 13.28 8.85 -19.26
N LEU A 155 14.01 9.92 -18.97
CA LEU A 155 15.42 9.87 -18.60
C LEU A 155 15.59 9.17 -17.24
N PRO A 156 16.73 8.52 -16.97
CA PRO A 156 16.98 7.96 -15.65
C PRO A 156 16.97 9.04 -14.56
N GLU A 157 16.25 8.77 -13.48
CA GLU A 157 16.07 9.70 -12.38
C GLU A 157 15.79 8.92 -11.08
N PRO A 158 15.83 9.57 -9.90
CA PRO A 158 15.43 8.95 -8.65
C PRO A 158 14.00 8.40 -8.72
N GLN A 159 13.81 7.12 -8.38
CA GLN A 159 12.53 6.41 -8.46
C GLN A 159 11.42 7.10 -7.67
N ILE A 160 11.77 7.78 -6.58
CA ILE A 160 10.83 8.57 -5.77
C ILE A 160 10.17 9.71 -6.56
N LEU A 161 10.86 10.31 -7.54
CA LEU A 161 10.28 11.35 -8.40
C LEU A 161 9.23 10.77 -9.35
N ARG A 162 9.45 9.55 -9.84
CA ARG A 162 8.44 8.82 -10.64
C ARG A 162 7.21 8.48 -9.81
N LEU A 163 7.45 8.02 -8.58
CA LEU A 163 6.41 7.70 -7.61
C LEU A 163 5.57 8.94 -7.30
N LEU A 164 6.23 10.08 -7.07
CA LEU A 164 5.59 11.36 -6.86
C LEU A 164 4.73 11.81 -8.05
N SER A 165 5.28 11.84 -9.26
CA SER A 165 4.52 12.21 -10.46
C SER A 165 3.33 11.28 -10.68
N TYR A 166 3.51 9.99 -10.44
CA TYR A 166 2.43 9.00 -10.52
C TYR A 166 1.32 9.27 -9.49
N GLY A 167 1.68 9.49 -8.22
CA GLY A 167 0.73 9.78 -7.16
C GLY A 167 -0.09 11.04 -7.42
N LEU A 168 0.57 12.12 -7.85
CA LEU A 168 -0.11 13.38 -8.21
C LEU A 168 -1.07 13.22 -9.40
N GLU A 169 -0.68 12.44 -10.41
CA GLU A 169 -1.54 12.13 -11.57
C GLU A 169 -2.79 11.35 -11.13
N VAL A 170 -2.62 10.31 -10.31
CA VAL A 170 -3.73 9.48 -9.81
C VAL A 170 -4.68 10.26 -8.91
N ALA A 171 -4.13 11.04 -7.97
CA ALA A 171 -4.93 11.87 -7.07
C ALA A 171 -5.52 13.11 -7.76
N GLN A 172 -5.15 13.38 -9.03
CA GLN A 172 -5.47 14.61 -9.75
C GLN A 172 -5.11 15.87 -8.93
N SER A 173 -4.03 15.78 -8.15
CA SER A 173 -3.59 16.82 -7.23
C SER A 173 -2.25 17.42 -7.68
N LYS A 174 -1.97 18.64 -7.21
CA LYS A 174 -0.66 19.27 -7.31
C LYS A 174 0.06 19.33 -5.96
N ASN A 175 -0.60 18.92 -4.88
CA ASN A 175 -0.09 19.02 -3.51
C ASN A 175 0.44 17.67 -3.05
N GLU A 176 1.70 17.64 -2.62
CA GLU A 176 2.35 16.40 -2.13
C GLU A 176 1.81 15.93 -0.79
N SER A 177 1.21 16.84 -0.02
CA SER A 177 0.51 16.53 1.22
C SER A 177 -0.57 15.46 1.03
N ASP A 178 -1.15 15.39 -0.17
CA ASP A 178 -2.28 14.54 -0.52
C ASP A 178 -1.84 13.11 -0.89
N LEU A 179 -0.54 12.79 -0.74
CA LEU A 179 0.05 11.48 -1.08
C LEU A 179 0.36 10.65 0.18
N ASP A 180 -0.52 10.72 1.18
CA ASP A 180 -0.44 9.88 2.38
C ASP A 180 -0.79 8.41 2.12
N TRP A 181 -1.45 8.11 1.00
CA TRP A 181 -1.86 6.80 0.53
C TRP A 181 -0.84 6.07 -0.38
N LEU A 182 0.29 6.73 -0.64
CA LEU A 182 1.39 6.21 -1.44
C LEU A 182 2.57 5.92 -0.51
N HIS A 183 2.97 4.66 -0.36
CA HIS A 183 3.85 4.24 0.72
C HIS A 183 5.15 3.62 0.22
N TYR A 184 6.23 3.86 0.94
CA TYR A 184 7.33 2.90 1.00
C TYR A 184 6.98 1.80 2.01
N CYS A 185 6.79 0.57 1.53
CA CYS A 185 6.55 -0.61 2.36
C CYS A 185 7.87 -1.30 2.68
N ALA A 186 8.40 -1.06 3.87
CA ALA A 186 9.65 -1.60 4.33
C ALA A 186 9.45 -2.95 5.04
N TYR A 187 10.13 -3.98 4.55
CA TYR A 187 10.21 -5.29 5.18
C TYR A 187 11.45 -5.36 6.07
N GLY A 188 11.28 -4.99 7.33
CA GLY A 188 12.26 -5.16 8.40
C GLY A 188 12.23 -6.57 8.99
N GLN A 189 13.20 -6.87 9.85
CA GLN A 189 13.39 -8.20 10.44
C GLN A 189 12.16 -8.66 11.26
N SER A 190 11.59 -7.76 12.05
CA SER A 190 10.44 -8.06 12.92
C SER A 190 9.30 -7.05 12.78
N SER A 191 9.33 -6.25 11.71
CA SER A 191 8.34 -5.20 11.45
C SER A 191 8.22 -4.97 9.96
N PHE A 192 6.98 -5.02 9.45
CA PHE A 192 6.65 -4.54 8.13
C PHE A 192 5.94 -3.21 8.29
N PHE A 193 6.60 -2.11 7.91
CA PHE A 193 6.08 -0.76 8.13
C PHE A 193 5.95 0.02 6.82
N CYS A 194 4.97 0.91 6.79
CA CYS A 194 4.64 1.76 5.65
C CYS A 194 4.90 3.21 6.02
N ALA A 195 5.85 3.83 5.31
CA ALA A 195 6.13 5.25 5.42
C ALA A 195 5.46 5.98 4.25
N PRO A 196 4.51 6.90 4.50
CA PRO A 196 3.80 7.61 3.45
C PRO A 196 4.73 8.58 2.70
N LEU A 197 4.51 8.77 1.40
CA LEU A 197 5.41 9.52 0.53
C LEU A 197 5.50 10.99 0.94
N ASN A 198 4.41 11.58 1.44
CA ASN A 198 4.39 12.97 1.90
C ASN A 198 5.41 13.25 3.03
N GLN A 199 5.84 12.23 3.78
CA GLN A 199 6.91 12.33 4.76
C GLN A 199 8.29 12.60 4.11
N ALA A 200 8.47 12.28 2.83
CA ALA A 200 9.72 12.43 2.11
C ALA A 200 9.91 13.84 1.50
N ALA A 201 9.12 14.84 1.87
CA ALA A 201 9.14 16.19 1.27
C ALA A 201 10.55 16.81 1.16
N GLY A 202 11.37 16.70 2.21
CA GLY A 202 12.77 17.18 2.18
C GLY A 202 13.65 16.41 1.19
N ILE A 203 13.50 15.09 1.11
CA ILE A 203 14.23 14.23 0.17
C ILE A 203 13.82 14.55 -1.28
N ILE A 204 12.52 14.70 -1.51
CA ILE A 204 11.95 15.07 -2.81
C ILE A 204 12.49 16.43 -3.27
N SER A 205 12.51 17.41 -2.36
CA SER A 205 13.03 18.75 -2.64
C SER A 205 14.50 18.71 -3.07
N ASN A 206 15.33 17.93 -2.36
CA ASN A 206 16.74 17.75 -2.72
C ASN A 206 16.91 17.15 -4.12
N TYR A 207 16.12 16.12 -4.46
CA TYR A 207 16.18 15.51 -5.79
C TYR A 207 15.74 16.46 -6.91
N ARG A 208 14.70 17.28 -6.67
CA ARG A 208 14.24 18.27 -7.64
C ARG A 208 15.25 19.37 -7.92
N ASN A 209 15.96 19.82 -6.89
CA ASN A 209 17.01 20.84 -7.05
C ASN A 209 18.12 20.39 -8.00
N ILE A 210 18.41 19.07 -8.02
CA ILE A 210 19.40 18.48 -8.94
C ILE A 210 18.79 18.20 -10.32
N LYS A 211 17.49 17.88 -10.39
CA LYS A 211 16.83 17.35 -11.59
C LYS A 211 16.99 18.22 -12.83
N THR A 212 16.82 19.54 -12.74
CA THR A 212 16.87 20.41 -13.92
C THR A 212 18.22 20.32 -14.64
N GLU A 213 19.33 20.28 -13.90
CA GLU A 213 20.65 20.15 -14.51
C GLU A 213 20.95 18.71 -14.93
N ALA A 214 20.49 17.74 -14.15
CA ALA A 214 20.59 16.33 -14.51
C ALA A 214 19.90 16.02 -15.86
N ASP A 215 18.69 16.53 -16.06
CA ASP A 215 17.91 16.31 -17.28
C ASP A 215 18.65 16.88 -18.50
N LYS A 216 19.15 18.12 -18.45
CA LYS A 216 19.95 18.71 -19.55
C LYS A 216 21.15 17.86 -19.93
N GLU A 217 21.85 17.35 -18.91
CA GLU A 217 23.06 16.57 -19.12
C GLU A 217 22.75 15.19 -19.72
N LEU A 218 21.70 14.53 -19.22
CA LEU A 218 21.23 13.24 -19.69
C LEU A 218 20.61 13.33 -21.09
N GLU A 219 19.93 14.43 -21.43
CA GLU A 219 19.42 14.70 -22.77
C GLU A 219 20.56 14.83 -23.78
N LYS A 220 21.58 15.64 -23.45
CA LYS A 220 22.77 15.77 -24.30
C LYS A 220 23.44 14.42 -24.53
N LEU A 221 23.66 13.66 -23.46
CA LEU A 221 24.25 12.33 -23.56
C LEU A 221 23.38 11.35 -24.36
N HIS A 222 22.06 11.47 -24.25
CA HIS A 222 21.11 10.69 -25.05
C HIS A 222 21.27 10.98 -26.55
N TYR A 223 21.32 12.26 -26.94
CA TYR A 223 21.54 12.65 -28.34
C TYR A 223 22.88 12.16 -28.87
N ASP A 224 23.96 12.33 -28.10
CA ASP A 224 25.32 11.93 -28.50
C ASP A 224 25.47 10.40 -28.67
N LYS A 225 24.67 9.62 -27.94
CA LYS A 225 24.78 8.15 -27.88
C LYS A 225 23.56 7.41 -28.40
N ILE A 226 22.66 8.07 -29.14
CA ILE A 226 21.37 7.50 -29.56
C ILE A 226 21.49 6.17 -30.35
N LYS A 227 22.59 5.99 -31.08
CA LYS A 227 22.87 4.76 -31.86
C LYS A 227 23.52 3.63 -31.04
N SER A 228 23.83 3.86 -29.77
CA SER A 228 24.48 2.88 -28.91
C SER A 228 23.50 1.81 -28.44
N SER A 229 23.84 0.53 -28.62
CA SER A 229 23.08 -0.60 -28.05
C SER A 229 23.10 -0.62 -26.52
N SER A 230 24.04 0.07 -25.88
CA SER A 230 24.16 0.17 -24.41
C SER A 230 23.64 1.49 -23.82
N LEU A 231 22.90 2.29 -24.61
CA LEU A 231 22.40 3.62 -24.22
C LEU A 231 21.72 3.65 -22.84
N SER A 232 20.82 2.69 -22.57
CA SER A 232 20.12 2.62 -21.29
C SER A 232 21.07 2.42 -20.09
N GLY A 233 22.14 1.65 -20.28
CA GLY A 233 23.14 1.42 -19.24
C GLY A 233 24.00 2.66 -19.01
N ILE A 234 24.46 3.29 -20.10
CA ILE A 234 25.24 4.54 -20.08
C ILE A 234 24.49 5.65 -19.36
N LEU A 235 23.23 5.90 -19.73
CA LEU A 235 22.42 6.95 -19.10
C LEU A 235 22.18 6.65 -17.63
N LYS A 236 21.90 5.39 -17.27
CA LYS A 236 21.65 5.01 -15.87
C LYS A 236 22.90 5.21 -15.01
N GLU A 237 24.08 4.86 -15.54
CA GLU A 237 25.33 5.06 -14.83
C GLU A 237 25.66 6.54 -14.68
N ARG A 238 25.41 7.34 -15.71
CA ARG A 238 25.60 8.78 -15.59
C ARG A 238 24.68 9.41 -14.56
N ALA A 239 23.41 9.01 -14.52
CA ALA A 239 22.48 9.45 -13.49
C ALA A 239 22.93 9.04 -12.08
N ARG A 240 23.49 7.84 -11.88
CA ARG A 240 24.06 7.46 -10.58
C ARG A 240 25.18 8.38 -10.14
N ILE A 241 26.04 8.82 -11.07
CA ILE A 241 27.12 9.76 -10.78
C ILE A 241 26.56 11.13 -10.40
N ILE A 242 25.56 11.63 -11.14
CA ILE A 242 24.92 12.92 -10.88
C ILE A 242 24.25 12.94 -9.50
N TYR A 243 23.54 11.87 -9.14
CA TYR A 243 22.80 11.76 -7.87
C TYR A 243 23.59 11.07 -6.74
N LYS A 244 24.92 10.93 -6.87
CA LYS A 244 25.74 10.15 -5.93
C LYS A 244 25.63 10.65 -4.48
N ASP A 245 25.54 11.97 -4.30
CA ASP A 245 25.49 12.60 -2.97
C ASP A 245 24.14 12.36 -2.27
N CYS A 246 23.14 11.86 -3.00
CA CYS A 246 21.86 11.45 -2.46
C CYS A 246 21.80 9.97 -2.08
N ALA A 247 22.88 9.19 -2.23
CA ALA A 247 22.86 7.73 -2.01
C ALA A 247 22.46 7.31 -0.58
N GLY A 248 22.69 8.18 0.41
CA GLY A 248 22.27 7.99 1.80
C GLY A 248 20.82 8.39 2.11
N SER A 249 20.03 8.80 1.11
CA SER A 249 18.66 9.27 1.33
C SER A 249 17.79 8.14 1.89
N SER A 250 17.28 8.35 3.10
CA SER A 250 16.44 7.39 3.79
C SER A 250 15.32 8.08 4.56
N MET A 251 14.20 7.39 4.72
CA MET A 251 13.11 7.83 5.58
C MET A 251 13.21 7.10 6.92
N THR A 252 13.14 7.85 8.01
CA THR A 252 13.09 7.32 9.37
C THR A 252 11.65 7.30 9.86
N ARG A 253 11.23 6.24 10.55
CA ARG A 253 9.88 6.14 11.14
C ARG A 253 9.53 7.38 11.97
N ASN A 254 8.31 7.84 11.84
CA ASN A 254 7.75 8.95 12.61
C ASN A 254 6.26 8.70 12.91
N GLY A 255 5.57 9.73 13.44
CA GLY A 255 4.15 9.64 13.77
C GLY A 255 3.19 9.40 12.59
N ALA A 256 3.64 9.54 11.34
CA ALA A 256 2.87 9.23 10.13
C ALA A 256 3.07 7.79 9.65
N THR A 257 4.13 7.11 10.10
CA THR A 257 4.41 5.72 9.74
C THR A 257 3.42 4.76 10.42
N ARG A 258 2.99 3.71 9.71
CA ARG A 258 2.11 2.65 10.24
C ARG A 258 2.75 1.27 10.04
N GLU A 259 2.46 0.32 10.91
CA GLU A 259 2.73 -1.08 10.60
C GLU A 259 1.74 -1.52 9.51
N LEU A 260 2.19 -2.33 8.54
CA LEU A 260 1.39 -2.81 7.42
C LEU A 260 0.10 -3.48 7.93
N ILE A 261 0.20 -4.29 8.99
CA ILE A 261 -0.97 -4.94 9.61
C ILE A 261 -2.04 -3.94 10.07
N HIS A 262 -1.63 -2.80 10.64
CA HIS A 262 -2.56 -1.78 11.10
C HIS A 262 -3.06 -0.90 9.96
N LEU A 263 -2.22 -0.60 8.97
CA LEU A 263 -2.64 0.12 7.76
C LEU A 263 -3.75 -0.65 7.02
N LEU A 264 -3.58 -1.98 6.87
CA LEU A 264 -4.56 -2.86 6.25
C LEU A 264 -5.85 -2.93 7.08
N SER A 265 -5.73 -3.07 8.40
CA SER A 265 -6.88 -3.09 9.32
C SER A 265 -7.71 -1.81 9.23
N VAL A 266 -7.05 -0.63 9.24
CA VAL A 266 -7.72 0.67 9.10
C VAL A 266 -8.44 0.77 7.76
N GLY A 267 -7.78 0.40 6.65
CA GLY A 267 -8.39 0.45 5.32
C GLY A 267 -9.66 -0.38 5.20
N ALA A 268 -9.65 -1.59 5.78
CA ALA A 268 -10.74 -2.55 5.71
C ALA A 268 -11.82 -2.35 6.79
N SER A 269 -11.55 -1.60 7.86
CA SER A 269 -12.46 -1.46 9.00
C SER A 269 -12.99 -0.05 9.24
N THR A 270 -12.44 0.97 8.58
CA THR A 270 -13.06 2.30 8.59
C THR A 270 -14.33 2.27 7.73
N PHE A 271 -15.44 2.80 8.24
CA PHE A 271 -16.70 2.88 7.49
C PHE A 271 -16.50 3.56 6.14
N PRO A 272 -17.12 3.11 5.03
CA PRO A 272 -16.71 3.51 3.67
C PRO A 272 -16.84 5.00 3.36
N GLU A 273 -17.75 5.68 4.08
CA GLU A 273 -17.99 7.11 3.97
C GLU A 273 -16.88 7.94 4.61
N ASP A 274 -16.18 7.39 5.61
CA ASP A 274 -15.12 8.07 6.35
C ASP A 274 -13.78 8.06 5.60
N SER A 275 -12.89 8.97 6.00
CA SER A 275 -11.50 8.95 5.56
C SER A 275 -10.69 7.93 6.35
N ALA A 276 -10.00 7.03 5.66
CA ALA A 276 -9.09 6.06 6.26
C ALA A 276 -7.65 6.55 6.03
N LEU A 277 -6.92 6.88 7.10
CA LEU A 277 -5.55 7.39 6.99
C LEU A 277 -4.66 6.41 6.23
N GLY A 278 -3.91 6.93 5.26
CA GLY A 278 -3.06 6.12 4.40
C GLY A 278 -3.78 5.41 3.25
N TRP A 279 -5.03 5.78 2.97
CA TRP A 279 -5.83 5.25 1.86
C TRP A 279 -6.48 6.37 1.05
N LEU A 280 -6.38 6.27 -0.27
CA LEU A 280 -7.07 7.12 -1.22
C LEU A 280 -8.54 6.69 -1.29
N LYS A 281 -9.47 7.61 -1.04
CA LYS A 281 -10.90 7.37 -1.27
C LYS A 281 -11.23 7.51 -2.76
N LEU A 282 -11.96 6.54 -3.30
CA LEU A 282 -12.49 6.51 -4.67
C LEU A 282 -14.02 6.46 -4.54
N ASP A 283 -14.70 7.55 -4.89
CA ASP A 283 -16.13 7.80 -4.59
C ASP A 283 -17.03 7.80 -5.83
N SER A 284 -16.55 7.22 -6.93
CA SER A 284 -17.38 6.91 -8.09
C SER A 284 -16.83 5.70 -8.85
N ALA A 285 -17.70 5.01 -9.60
CA ALA A 285 -17.29 3.98 -10.55
C ALA A 285 -16.21 4.49 -11.54
N SER A 286 -16.31 5.74 -11.99
CA SER A 286 -15.31 6.34 -12.88
C SER A 286 -13.95 6.54 -12.19
N ALA A 287 -13.92 6.91 -10.91
CA ALA A 287 -12.67 7.02 -10.15
C ALA A 287 -12.03 5.64 -9.95
N ILE A 288 -12.84 4.63 -9.65
CA ILE A 288 -12.41 3.23 -9.52
C ILE A 288 -11.83 2.71 -10.84
N ASP A 289 -12.55 2.88 -11.95
CA ASP A 289 -12.10 2.48 -13.27
C ASP A 289 -10.86 3.26 -13.72
N GLY A 290 -10.82 4.56 -13.43
CA GLY A 290 -9.67 5.42 -13.69
C GLY A 290 -8.42 4.90 -12.98
N PHE A 291 -8.56 4.59 -11.69
CA PHE A 291 -7.54 3.95 -10.88
C PHE A 291 -7.15 2.60 -11.47
N ILE A 292 -8.07 1.65 -11.68
CA ILE A 292 -7.76 0.31 -12.23
C ILE A 292 -7.07 0.39 -13.59
N LYS A 293 -7.50 1.32 -14.44
CA LYS A 293 -6.85 1.55 -15.73
C LYS A 293 -5.38 1.93 -15.55
N THR A 294 -4.95 2.58 -14.46
CA THR A 294 -3.52 2.85 -14.22
C THR A 294 -2.69 1.58 -13.99
N PHE A 295 -3.32 0.43 -13.73
CA PHE A 295 -2.69 -0.88 -13.57
C PHE A 295 -2.86 -1.82 -14.78
N ALA A 296 -3.71 -1.43 -15.73
CA ALA A 296 -4.18 -2.29 -16.82
C ALA A 296 -3.08 -2.60 -17.85
N SER A 297 -2.33 -3.66 -17.57
CA SER A 297 -1.98 -4.74 -18.51
C SER A 297 -1.51 -6.03 -17.83
N GLU A 298 -1.38 -6.10 -16.49
CA GLU A 298 -0.84 -7.29 -15.79
C GLU A 298 -1.50 -7.52 -14.40
N VAL A 299 -2.82 -7.45 -14.32
CA VAL A 299 -3.57 -7.83 -13.11
C VAL A 299 -3.93 -9.31 -13.22
N ASN A 300 -3.24 -10.18 -12.45
CA ASN A 300 -3.65 -11.57 -12.28
C ASN A 300 -4.72 -11.64 -11.19
N ILE A 301 -5.96 -11.88 -11.58
CA ILE A 301 -7.01 -12.31 -10.65
C ILE A 301 -6.79 -13.82 -10.44
N VAL A 302 -6.43 -14.21 -9.22
CA VAL A 302 -6.28 -15.61 -8.84
C VAL A 302 -7.35 -15.94 -7.81
N GLU A 303 -8.20 -16.90 -8.15
CA GLU A 303 -9.30 -17.41 -7.33
C GLU A 303 -8.93 -18.84 -6.91
N LEU A 304 -8.77 -19.10 -5.60
CA LEU A 304 -8.39 -20.43 -5.10
C LEU A 304 -8.93 -20.71 -3.69
N ARG A 305 -9.61 -21.86 -3.58
CA ARG A 305 -10.24 -22.44 -2.39
C ARG A 305 -9.23 -22.92 -1.35
N GLY A 306 -9.52 -22.68 -0.06
CA GLY A 306 -8.72 -23.14 1.07
C GLY A 306 -9.31 -24.33 1.82
N THR A 307 -8.50 -25.37 2.07
CA THR A 307 -8.77 -26.37 3.11
C THR A 307 -7.54 -26.54 4.01
N MET A 308 -7.66 -26.10 5.27
CA MET A 308 -7.12 -26.65 6.53
C MET A 308 -6.98 -25.53 7.57
N HIS A 309 -7.53 -25.74 8.76
CA HIS A 309 -7.45 -24.80 9.88
C HIS A 309 -6.01 -24.62 10.39
N PRO A 310 -5.50 -23.38 10.50
CA PRO A 310 -4.21 -23.12 11.11
C PRO A 310 -4.29 -23.24 12.65
N LYS A 311 -3.25 -23.79 13.26
CA LYS A 311 -3.09 -23.75 14.73
C LYS A 311 -2.65 -22.35 15.19
N PRO A 312 -3.11 -21.89 16.36
CA PRO A 312 -2.61 -20.69 17.04
C PRO A 312 -1.08 -20.66 17.05
N SER A 313 -0.48 -19.55 16.61
CA SER A 313 0.97 -19.38 16.71
C SER A 313 1.30 -17.93 17.05
N ALA A 314 0.98 -17.53 18.28
CA ALA A 314 1.41 -16.24 18.83
C ALA A 314 2.95 -16.16 18.88
N ASP A 315 3.47 -14.93 18.75
CA ASP A 315 4.88 -14.60 18.92
C ASP A 315 4.97 -13.29 19.74
N ALA A 316 5.43 -13.39 20.99
CA ALA A 316 5.40 -12.28 21.93
C ALA A 316 6.27 -11.10 21.48
N THR A 317 7.37 -11.35 20.76
CA THR A 317 8.25 -10.28 20.26
C THR A 317 7.55 -9.47 19.18
N ILE A 318 6.92 -10.14 18.22
CA ILE A 318 6.14 -9.47 17.17
C ILE A 318 4.95 -8.72 17.80
N ILE A 319 4.18 -9.38 18.67
CA ILE A 319 2.99 -8.77 19.32
C ILE A 319 3.37 -7.52 20.11
N ASN A 320 4.40 -7.60 20.96
CA ASN A 320 4.84 -6.44 21.76
C ASN A 320 5.27 -5.28 20.86
N HIS A 321 5.96 -5.56 19.75
CA HIS A 321 6.36 -4.53 18.79
C HIS A 321 5.15 -3.87 18.13
N LEU A 322 4.18 -4.67 17.66
CA LEU A 322 2.94 -4.17 17.05
C LEU A 322 2.13 -3.31 18.04
N ASN A 323 1.93 -3.79 19.26
CA ASN A 323 1.17 -3.07 20.30
C ASN A 323 1.85 -1.75 20.68
N ASN A 324 3.18 -1.74 20.78
CA ASN A 324 3.92 -0.50 21.03
C ASN A 324 3.85 0.47 19.85
N ALA A 325 3.84 -0.03 18.60
CA ALA A 325 3.65 0.81 17.43
C ALA A 325 2.26 1.45 17.41
N ALA A 326 1.21 0.68 17.75
CA ALA A 326 -0.18 1.15 17.77
C ALA A 326 -0.39 2.36 18.71
N LYS A 327 0.26 2.35 19.88
CA LYS A 327 0.20 3.46 20.86
C LYS A 327 0.68 4.81 20.32
N ASN A 328 1.55 4.79 19.31
CA ASN A 328 2.16 6.00 18.74
C ASN A 328 1.39 6.55 17.53
N TYR A 329 0.28 5.93 17.15
CA TYR A 329 -0.53 6.44 16.05
C TYR A 329 -1.33 7.65 16.52
N VAL A 330 -1.17 8.75 15.80
CA VAL A 330 -2.09 9.89 15.94
C VAL A 330 -3.46 9.40 15.51
N THR A 331 -4.39 9.30 16.46
CA THR A 331 -5.80 9.05 16.15
C THR A 331 -6.33 10.28 15.44
N ALA A 332 -6.58 10.18 14.13
CA ALA A 332 -7.57 11.06 13.53
C ALA A 332 -8.86 10.73 14.26
N SER A 333 -9.31 11.63 15.13
CA SER A 333 -10.63 11.52 15.74
C SER A 333 -11.63 11.38 14.60
N PRO A 334 -12.53 10.38 14.60
CA PRO A 334 -13.72 10.47 13.77
C PRO A 334 -14.37 11.80 14.17
N THR A 335 -14.52 12.70 13.20
CA THR A 335 -15.30 13.91 13.41
C THR A 335 -16.69 13.42 13.78
N SER A 336 -17.02 13.52 15.06
CA SER A 336 -18.26 13.03 15.64
C SER A 336 -19.42 13.91 15.20
N GLY A 337 -19.88 13.68 13.96
CA GLY A 337 -21.17 14.13 13.45
C GLY A 337 -22.34 13.23 13.90
N ALA A 338 -22.09 12.24 14.76
CA ALA A 338 -23.11 11.36 15.32
C ALA A 338 -23.23 11.54 16.83
N LYS A 339 -23.65 12.73 17.28
CA LYS A 339 -24.41 12.80 18.53
C LYS A 339 -25.76 12.18 18.24
N GLY A 340 -26.05 11.06 18.90
CA GLY A 340 -27.29 10.30 18.75
C GLY A 340 -28.51 11.22 18.71
N LYS A 341 -29.27 11.13 17.62
CA LYS A 341 -30.68 11.48 17.66
C LYS A 341 -31.38 10.36 18.43
N PRO A 342 -32.07 10.65 19.54
CA PRO A 342 -32.88 9.65 20.21
C PRO A 342 -33.96 9.16 19.24
N ALA A 343 -34.23 7.86 19.28
CA ALA A 343 -35.24 7.21 18.46
C ALA A 343 -36.57 7.97 18.55
N PRO A 344 -37.30 8.17 17.44
CA PRO A 344 -38.64 8.72 17.50
C PRO A 344 -39.54 7.68 18.17
N THR A 345 -40.00 8.00 19.37
CA THR A 345 -41.07 7.28 20.07
C THR A 345 -42.38 7.49 19.32
N GLY A 346 -42.73 6.54 18.45
CA GLY A 346 -44.05 6.39 17.84
C GLY A 346 -45.05 5.69 18.78
N PRO A 347 -46.37 5.89 18.58
CA PRO A 347 -47.33 5.92 19.68
C PRO A 347 -47.74 4.54 20.20
N ARG A 348 -47.97 4.48 21.52
CA ARG A 348 -48.75 3.44 22.19
C ARG A 348 -50.16 3.41 21.60
N PHE A 349 -50.52 2.30 20.95
CA PHE A 349 -51.91 1.92 20.80
C PHE A 349 -52.31 1.04 21.99
N GLN A 350 -53.29 1.52 22.75
CA GLN A 350 -54.09 0.70 23.66
C GLN A 350 -55.19 0.03 22.82
N GLY A 351 -55.36 -1.27 23.06
CA GLY A 351 -56.46 -2.12 22.62
C GLY A 351 -56.42 -3.37 23.47
#